data_AF-A0A3D2XH14-F1
#
_entry.id   AF-A0A3D2XH14-F1
#
_cell.length_a   1.000
_cell.length_b   1.000
_cell.length_c   1.000
_cell.angle_alpha   90.00
_cell.angle_beta   90.00
_cell.angle_gamma   90.00
#
_symmetry.space_group_name_H-M   'P 1'
#
loop_
_entity.id
_entity.type
_entity.pdbx_description
1 polymer ?
#
loop_
_entity_poly.entity_id
_entity_poly.type
_entity_poly.pdbx_seq_one_letter_code
_entity_poly.pdbx_strand_id
1 'polypeptide(L)'
;MFHPIVPFDVNTDHLYQLDLTANNREVTDALVNDTQLFSEYIENCLAHSGARYAIGGYNEHRTVYSRSKVFDGADEPRRLHLGTDIWGSAGTPVFAP
;
A
#
# COMPACT_ATOMS: atom_id res chain seq x y z
N MET A 1 -0.45 -25.32 3.45
CA MET A 1 0.87 -24.94 2.92
C MET A 1 0.73 -23.53 2.36
N PHE A 2 1.64 -22.61 2.69
CA PHE A 2 1.61 -21.25 2.16
C PHE A 2 2.54 -21.16 0.95
N HIS A 3 2.15 -20.41 -0.07
CA HIS A 3 2.93 -20.18 -1.28
C HIS A 3 3.16 -18.68 -1.45
N PRO A 4 4.36 -18.26 -1.88
CA PRO A 4 4.63 -16.86 -2.14
C PRO A 4 3.79 -16.37 -3.32
N ILE A 5 3.26 -15.15 -3.22
CA ILE A 5 2.55 -14.46 -4.32
C ILE A 5 3.47 -13.54 -5.12
N VAL A 6 4.65 -13.24 -4.59
CA VAL A 6 5.75 -12.50 -5.24
C VAL A 6 7.09 -13.17 -4.87
N PRO A 7 8.14 -13.08 -5.69
CA PRO A 7 9.46 -13.58 -5.32
C PRO A 7 10.00 -12.85 -4.10
N PHE A 8 10.27 -13.57 -3.01
CA PHE A 8 10.76 -12.99 -1.77
C PHE A 8 11.71 -13.96 -1.07
N ASP A 9 12.94 -13.51 -0.79
CA ASP A 9 13.92 -14.24 -0.01
C ASP A 9 13.99 -13.67 1.41
N VAL A 10 13.56 -14.46 2.40
CA VAL A 10 13.52 -14.05 3.81
C VAL A 10 14.89 -13.69 4.40
N ASN A 11 16.00 -14.10 3.77
CA ASN A 11 17.35 -13.86 4.27
C ASN A 11 17.94 -12.54 3.78
N THR A 12 17.48 -12.03 2.62
CA THR A 12 18.06 -10.86 1.96
C THR A 12 17.07 -9.74 1.72
N ASP A 13 15.80 -10.06 1.56
CA ASP A 13 14.77 -9.09 1.23
C ASP A 13 14.12 -8.52 2.49
N HIS A 14 13.81 -7.22 2.44
CA HIS A 14 13.13 -6.52 3.50
C HIS A 14 11.80 -5.96 3.01
N LEU A 15 10.86 -5.82 3.95
CA LEU A 15 9.55 -5.22 3.71
C LEU A 15 9.50 -3.85 4.39
N TYR A 16 8.98 -2.86 3.69
CA TYR A 16 8.65 -1.55 4.25
C TYR A 16 7.16 -1.46 4.54
N GLN A 17 6.79 -1.29 5.81
CA GLN A 17 5.38 -1.13 6.18
C GLN A 17 4.94 0.31 5.94
N LEU A 18 3.99 0.51 5.05
CA LEU A 18 3.37 1.80 4.82
C LEU A 18 2.38 2.14 5.93
N ASP A 19 2.36 3.41 6.32
CA ASP A 19 1.28 3.99 7.12
C ASP A 19 0.38 4.80 6.18
N LEU A 20 -0.79 4.25 5.83
CA LEU A 20 -1.80 4.92 5.00
C LEU A 20 -2.98 5.42 5.86
N THR A 21 -2.76 5.52 7.17
CA THR A 21 -3.73 6.09 8.12
C THR A 21 -3.63 7.61 8.17
N ALA A 22 -4.54 8.24 8.93
CA ALA A 22 -4.52 9.69 9.16
C ALA A 22 -3.30 10.18 9.96
N ASN A 23 -2.52 9.28 10.58
CA ASN A 23 -1.35 9.65 11.35
C ASN A 23 -0.19 10.09 10.45
N ASN A 24 -0.12 9.56 9.22
CA ASN A 24 0.90 9.93 8.25
C ASN A 24 0.52 11.21 7.51
N ARG A 25 1.14 12.32 7.91
CA ARG A 25 0.89 13.65 7.31
C ARG A 25 1.53 13.83 5.93
N GLU A 26 2.44 12.95 5.53
CA GLU A 26 3.04 12.98 4.18
C GLU A 26 2.02 12.52 3.13
N VAL A 27 1.12 11.61 3.52
CA VAL A 27 0.11 11.02 2.64
C VAL A 27 -1.10 11.95 2.54
N THR A 28 -0.98 12.96 1.68
CA THR A 28 -2.02 13.97 1.46
C THR A 28 -3.08 13.54 0.46
N ASP A 29 -4.18 14.31 0.38
CA ASP A 29 -5.22 14.12 -0.62
C ASP A 29 -4.72 14.30 -2.04
N ALA A 30 -3.90 15.31 -2.29
CA ALA A 30 -3.30 15.54 -3.59
C ALA A 30 -2.36 14.39 -3.99
N LEU A 31 -1.56 13.88 -3.05
CA LEU A 31 -0.59 12.82 -3.31
C LEU A 31 -1.27 11.54 -3.81
N VAL A 32 -2.27 11.02 -3.10
CA VAL A 32 -2.86 9.71 -3.46
C VAL A 32 -3.85 9.78 -4.61
N ASN A 33 -4.36 10.98 -4.96
CA ASN A 33 -5.22 11.17 -6.12
C ASN A 33 -4.44 11.31 -7.43
N ASP A 34 -3.11 11.38 -7.37
CA ASP A 34 -2.23 11.42 -8.52
C ASP A 34 -1.38 10.13 -8.54
N THR A 35 -1.66 9.26 -9.50
CA THR A 35 -0.97 7.98 -9.65
C THR A 35 0.53 8.14 -9.78
N GLN A 36 1.01 9.19 -10.46
CA GLN A 36 2.43 9.42 -10.65
C GLN A 36 3.06 9.85 -9.33
N LEU A 37 2.50 10.86 -8.65
CA LEU A 37 3.04 11.33 -7.38
C LEU A 37 3.01 10.22 -6.31
N PHE A 38 1.96 9.42 -6.27
CA PHE A 38 1.88 8.29 -5.35
C PHE A 38 2.92 7.21 -5.68
N SER A 39 3.14 6.91 -6.97
CA SER A 39 4.18 5.95 -7.39
C SER A 39 5.56 6.43 -6.98
N GLU A 40 5.88 7.71 -7.24
CA GLU A 40 7.15 8.34 -6.85
C GLU A 40 7.34 8.32 -5.32
N TYR A 41 6.27 8.55 -4.55
CA TYR A 41 6.30 8.43 -3.09
C TYR A 41 6.68 7.03 -2.63
N ILE A 42 6.02 6.00 -3.17
CA ILE A 42 6.31 4.61 -2.82
C ILE A 42 7.73 4.20 -3.22
N GLU A 43 8.18 4.58 -4.42
CA GLU A 43 9.55 4.34 -4.88
C GLU A 43 10.58 5.00 -3.96
N ASN A 44 10.32 6.23 -3.51
CA ASN A 44 11.16 6.90 -2.53
C ASN A 44 11.18 6.14 -1.19
N CYS A 45 10.04 5.70 -0.66
CA CYS A 45 10.01 4.90 0.57
C CYS A 45 10.88 3.63 0.46
N LEU A 46 10.79 2.92 -0.68
CA LEU A 46 11.60 1.73 -0.95
C LEU A 46 13.09 2.05 -1.04
N ALA A 47 13.46 3.09 -1.78
CA ALA A 47 14.84 3.51 -1.95
C ALA A 47 15.49 3.92 -0.60
N HIS A 48 14.75 4.66 0.24
CA HIS A 48 15.26 5.12 1.54
C HIS A 48 15.34 3.98 2.58
N SER A 49 14.43 3.02 2.53
CA SER A 49 14.42 1.88 3.46
C SER A 49 15.34 0.74 3.03
N GLY A 50 15.74 0.68 1.76
CA GLY A 50 16.43 -0.47 1.18
C GLY A 50 15.53 -1.72 1.09
N ALA A 51 14.21 -1.54 1.22
CA ALA A 51 13.26 -2.63 1.14
C ALA A 51 13.00 -3.03 -0.32
N ARG A 52 12.70 -4.32 -0.52
CA ARG A 52 12.32 -4.84 -1.84
C ARG A 52 10.85 -4.56 -2.15
N TYR A 53 9.99 -4.66 -1.13
CA TYR A 53 8.56 -4.43 -1.26
C TYR A 53 8.05 -3.52 -0.15
N ALA A 54 7.06 -2.71 -0.48
CA ALA A 54 6.28 -1.97 0.48
C ALA A 54 4.98 -2.72 0.68
N ILE A 55 4.49 -2.79 1.91
CA ILE A 55 3.27 -3.50 2.25
C ILE A 55 2.30 -2.56 2.95
N GLY A 56 1.03 -2.66 2.57
CA GLY A 56 -0.05 -1.92 3.22
C GLY A 56 -0.51 -2.65 4.48
N GLY A 57 -1.19 -1.94 5.36
CA GLY A 57 -1.80 -2.57 6.53
C GLY A 57 -3.01 -3.43 6.16
N TYR A 58 -3.15 -4.59 6.83
CA TYR A 58 -4.41 -5.33 6.95
C TYR A 58 -5.22 -4.78 8.13
N ASN A 59 -6.54 -4.74 8.00
CA ASN A 59 -7.43 -4.16 9.00
C ASN A 59 -7.11 -2.68 9.29
N GLU A 60 -6.65 -1.97 8.25
CA GLU A 60 -6.24 -0.59 8.32
C GLU A 60 -7.42 0.32 7.98
N HIS A 61 -7.73 1.28 8.87
CA HIS A 61 -8.71 2.32 8.59
C HIS A 61 -8.08 3.39 7.71
N ARG A 62 -8.08 3.16 6.40
CA ARG A 62 -7.45 4.07 5.44
C ARG A 62 -8.34 5.28 5.21
N THR A 63 -7.91 6.41 5.75
CA THR A 63 -8.54 7.71 5.47
C THR A 63 -8.41 8.11 4.00
N VAL A 64 -7.49 7.51 3.25
CA VAL A 64 -7.42 7.64 1.78
C VAL A 64 -8.75 7.31 1.10
N TYR A 65 -9.56 6.38 1.63
CA TYR A 65 -10.85 6.00 1.05
C TYR A 65 -12.02 6.90 1.44
N SER A 66 -11.85 7.89 2.33
CA SER A 66 -12.92 8.87 2.63
C SER A 66 -13.27 9.77 1.43
N ARG A 67 -12.61 9.57 0.28
CA ARG A 67 -12.56 10.49 -0.85
C ARG A 67 -13.53 10.15 -1.98
N SER A 68 -14.12 8.95 -2.00
CA SER A 68 -15.17 8.63 -2.96
C SER A 68 -16.54 8.79 -2.32
N LYS A 69 -17.46 9.50 -2.97
CA LYS A 69 -18.89 9.49 -2.61
C LYS A 69 -19.49 8.07 -2.61
N VAL A 70 -18.81 7.11 -3.24
CA VAL A 70 -19.16 5.68 -3.22
C VAL A 70 -18.78 5.01 -1.88
N PHE A 71 -17.74 5.51 -1.20
CA PHE A 71 -17.25 4.97 0.08
C PHE A 71 -17.65 5.85 1.29
N ASP A 72 -18.15 7.05 1.03
CA ASP A 72 -18.58 8.05 2.03
C ASP A 72 -20.04 8.51 1.81
N GLY A 73 -20.89 7.57 1.36
CA GLY A 73 -22.33 7.82 1.16
C GLY A 73 -23.10 8.01 2.47
N ALA A 74 -24.42 8.21 2.38
CA ALA A 74 -25.30 8.42 3.54
C ALA A 74 -25.43 7.21 4.49
N ASP A 75 -24.97 6.03 4.07
CA ASP A 75 -24.88 4.79 4.85
C ASP A 75 -23.48 4.62 5.50
N GLU A 76 -23.26 3.52 6.22
CA GLU A 76 -22.01 3.24 6.94
C GLU A 76 -20.76 3.32 6.02
N PRO A 77 -19.74 4.14 6.35
CA PRO A 77 -18.56 4.33 5.52
C PRO A 77 -17.72 3.06 5.35
N ARG A 78 -17.43 2.69 4.09
CA ARG A 78 -16.67 1.47 3.75
C ARG A 78 -15.18 1.77 3.66
N ARG A 79 -14.55 2.02 4.81
CA ARG A 79 -13.14 2.49 4.89
C ARG A 79 -12.18 1.47 5.50
N LEU A 80 -12.68 0.29 5.88
CA LEU A 80 -11.88 -0.78 6.44
C LEU A 80 -11.22 -1.59 5.32
N HIS A 81 -9.89 -1.50 5.21
CA HIS A 81 -9.15 -2.30 4.24
C HIS A 81 -8.85 -3.69 4.83
N LEU A 82 -9.59 -4.70 4.33
CA LEU A 82 -9.41 -6.10 4.71
C LEU A 82 -8.46 -6.86 3.77
N GLY A 83 -7.86 -6.18 2.80
CA GLY A 83 -6.80 -6.72 1.95
C GLY A 83 -5.42 -6.48 2.52
N THR A 84 -4.40 -6.98 1.82
CA THR A 84 -3.02 -6.53 1.97
C THR A 84 -2.53 -6.18 0.58
N ASP A 85 -2.00 -4.97 0.44
CA ASP A 85 -1.38 -4.53 -0.79
C ASP A 85 0.13 -4.75 -0.71
N ILE A 86 0.72 -5.08 -1.86
CA ILE A 86 2.17 -5.21 -2.03
C ILE A 86 2.59 -4.32 -3.19
N TRP A 87 3.49 -3.40 -2.95
CA TRP A 87 4.12 -2.56 -3.97
C TRP A 87 5.57 -2.98 -4.17
N GLY A 88 6.00 -3.02 -5.42
CA GLY A 88 7.36 -3.35 -5.83
C GLY A 88 7.65 -2.87 -7.25
N SER A 89 8.86 -3.12 -7.73
CA SER A 89 9.29 -2.69 -9.06
C SER A 89 8.37 -3.24 -10.17
N ALA A 90 8.12 -2.41 -11.18
CA ALA A 90 7.40 -2.82 -12.38
C ALA A 90 8.05 -4.06 -13.02
N GLY A 91 7.21 -4.99 -13.49
CA GLY A 91 7.68 -6.27 -14.05
C GLY A 91 7.99 -7.36 -13.01
N THR A 92 7.79 -7.09 -11.71
CA THR A 92 7.83 -8.14 -10.68
C THR A 92 6.82 -9.25 -11.02
N PRO A 93 7.25 -10.53 -11.09
CA PRO A 93 6.33 -11.65 -11.29
C PRO A 93 5.32 -11.76 -10.15
N VAL A 94 4.05 -12.00 -10.49
CA VAL A 94 2.98 -12.30 -9.52
C VAL A 94 2.54 -13.74 -9.73
N PHE A 95 2.52 -14.52 -8.65
CA PHE A 95 2.13 -15.93 -8.65
C PHE A 95 0.68 -16.10 -8.19
N ALA A 96 -0.05 -17.01 -8.84
CA ALA A 96 -1.41 -17.43 -8.45
C ALA A 96 -1.40 -18.93 -8.14
N PRO A 97 -1.01 -19.32 -6.90
CA PRO A 97 -0.79 -20.70 -6.48
C PRO A 97 -2.05 -21.48 -6.11
#